data_AF-A0A536EFC6-F1
#
_entry.id   AF-A0A536EFC6-F1
#
_cell.length_a   1.000
_cell.length_b   1.000
_cell.length_c   1.000
_cell.angle_alpha   90.00
_cell.angle_beta   90.00
_cell.angle_gamma   90.00
#
_symmetry.space_group_name_H-M   'P 1'
#
loop_
_entity.id
_entity.type
_entity.pdbx_description
1 polymer ?
#
loop_
_entity_poly.entity_id
_entity_poly.type
_entity_poly.pdbx_seq_one_letter_code
_entity_poly.pdbx_strand_id
1 'polypeptide(L)'
;MTAIACEYADRRARQCRTAWCPQHRVIVEGHLYCRRHAGVVSALPVADSTLVTPLPDLDNRAPSLVAWVARQLDGDVWRLLLHELDTEGGELIADPVVLVFTGVDRLRAWERAWKLVTHTGVSRRVSLMVEEAHDDELAVKVGANVVGRLSPPWITERRGSEPVDPDTDRREREAFNQRVLDAVERGLLRERELQLASRLRMGDSAEGAA
;
A
#
# COMPACT_ATOMS: atom_id res chain seq x y z
N MET A 1 -10.31 -31.51 -19.26
CA MET A 1 -10.58 -30.54 -18.17
C MET A 1 -10.94 -29.21 -18.81
N THR A 2 -12.05 -28.59 -18.41
CA THR A 2 -12.61 -27.38 -19.06
C THR A 2 -12.08 -26.11 -18.38
N ALA A 3 -11.64 -25.14 -19.17
CA ALA A 3 -11.29 -23.81 -18.66
C ALA A 3 -12.57 -23.07 -18.24
N ILE A 4 -12.52 -22.33 -17.14
CA ILE A 4 -13.65 -21.54 -16.64
C ILE A 4 -13.30 -20.05 -16.73
N ALA A 5 -14.28 -19.24 -17.12
CA ALA A 5 -14.14 -17.78 -17.23
C ALA A 5 -13.81 -17.15 -15.86
N CYS A 6 -13.03 -16.07 -15.88
CA CYS A 6 -12.83 -15.22 -14.73
C CYS A 6 -14.12 -14.43 -14.41
N GLU A 7 -14.58 -14.46 -13.17
CA GLU A 7 -15.81 -13.80 -12.70
C GLU A 7 -15.64 -12.30 -12.41
N TYR A 8 -14.43 -11.75 -12.59
CA TYR A 8 -14.18 -10.33 -12.34
C TYR A 8 -14.98 -9.43 -13.29
N ALA A 9 -15.79 -8.55 -12.71
CA ALA A 9 -16.44 -7.44 -13.37
C ALA A 9 -16.01 -6.13 -12.69
N ASP A 10 -15.53 -5.16 -13.48
CA ASP A 10 -15.17 -3.86 -12.91
C ASP A 10 -16.39 -3.00 -12.57
N ARG A 11 -16.16 -1.85 -11.94
CA ARG A 11 -17.20 -0.84 -11.61
C ARG A 11 -18.02 -0.33 -12.81
N ARG A 12 -17.57 -0.57 -14.04
CA ARG A 12 -18.28 -0.21 -15.30
C ARG A 12 -18.95 -1.43 -15.93
N ALA A 13 -19.08 -2.52 -15.16
CA ALA A 13 -19.59 -3.82 -15.60
C ALA A 13 -18.81 -4.46 -16.76
N ARG A 14 -17.55 -4.07 -16.98
CA ARG A 14 -16.69 -4.75 -17.98
C ARG A 14 -16.15 -6.03 -17.38
N GLN A 15 -16.41 -7.14 -18.06
CA GLN A 15 -15.98 -8.47 -17.65
C GLN A 15 -14.59 -8.81 -18.17
N CYS A 16 -13.84 -9.57 -17.37
CA CYS A 16 -12.63 -10.21 -17.81
C CYS A 16 -12.94 -11.28 -18.87
N ARG A 17 -12.33 -11.17 -20.05
CA ARG A 17 -12.55 -12.10 -21.17
C ARG A 17 -11.64 -13.34 -21.14
N THR A 18 -10.92 -13.57 -20.03
CA THR A 18 -9.98 -14.68 -19.91
C THR A 18 -10.64 -15.90 -19.27
N ALA A 19 -10.20 -17.10 -19.65
CA ALA A 19 -10.61 -18.35 -19.05
C ALA A 19 -9.37 -19.19 -18.70
N TRP A 20 -9.42 -19.90 -17.56
CA TRP A 20 -8.26 -20.58 -17.00
C TRP A 20 -8.60 -22.01 -16.58
N CYS A 21 -7.65 -22.93 -16.78
CA CYS A 21 -7.78 -24.31 -16.37
C CYS A 21 -7.71 -24.45 -14.83
N PRO A 22 -8.06 -25.62 -14.26
CA PRO A 22 -8.02 -25.85 -12.82
C PRO A 22 -6.67 -25.52 -12.15
N GLN A 23 -5.56 -25.67 -12.87
CA GLN A 23 -4.21 -25.39 -12.39
C GLN A 23 -3.86 -23.89 -12.33
N HIS A 24 -4.56 -23.03 -13.07
CA HIS A 24 -4.21 -21.62 -13.22
C HIS A 24 -5.30 -20.64 -12.78
N ARG A 25 -6.49 -21.14 -12.44
CA ARG A 25 -7.55 -20.37 -11.80
C ARG A 25 -7.30 -20.27 -10.30
N VAL A 26 -7.81 -19.23 -9.68
CA VAL A 26 -7.76 -19.01 -8.22
C VAL A 26 -9.18 -18.82 -7.72
N ILE A 27 -9.53 -19.46 -6.60
CA ILE A 27 -10.83 -19.27 -5.93
C ILE A 27 -10.63 -18.29 -4.77
N VAL A 28 -11.42 -17.22 -4.74
CA VAL A 28 -11.46 -16.25 -3.64
C VAL A 28 -12.91 -16.06 -3.24
N GLU A 29 -13.25 -16.31 -1.97
CA GLU A 29 -14.63 -16.25 -1.45
C GLU A 29 -15.66 -17.00 -2.32
N GLY A 30 -15.28 -18.19 -2.82
CA GLY A 30 -16.14 -19.02 -3.66
C GLY A 30 -16.22 -18.62 -5.15
N HIS A 31 -15.63 -17.51 -5.54
CA HIS A 31 -15.61 -17.02 -6.93
C HIS A 31 -14.30 -17.33 -7.65
N LEU A 32 -14.38 -17.63 -8.95
CA LEU A 32 -13.26 -18.01 -9.80
C LEU A 32 -12.64 -16.80 -10.50
N TYR A 33 -11.33 -16.62 -10.32
CA TYR A 33 -10.58 -15.53 -10.91
C TYR A 33 -9.34 -16.03 -11.66
N CYS A 34 -8.89 -15.23 -12.63
CA CYS A 34 -7.52 -15.35 -13.14
C CYS A 34 -6.53 -14.88 -12.06
N ARG A 35 -5.25 -15.29 -12.16
CA ARG A 35 -4.21 -14.89 -11.19
C ARG A 35 -4.15 -13.38 -10.94
N ARG A 36 -4.36 -12.57 -11.98
CA ARG A 36 -4.37 -11.10 -11.89
C ARG A 36 -5.53 -10.61 -11.03
N HIS A 37 -6.75 -10.98 -11.38
CA HIS A 37 -7.95 -10.49 -10.69
C HIS A 37 -8.11 -11.09 -9.31
N ALA A 38 -7.61 -12.29 -9.07
CA ALA A 38 -7.46 -12.86 -7.74
C ALA A 38 -6.62 -11.95 -6.83
N GLY A 39 -5.47 -11.48 -7.34
CA GLY A 39 -4.62 -10.54 -6.61
C GLY A 39 -5.29 -9.18 -6.34
N VAL A 40 -6.27 -8.77 -7.15
CA VAL A 40 -7.06 -7.55 -6.90
C VAL A 40 -8.07 -7.81 -5.80
N VAL A 41 -8.90 -8.84 -5.94
CA VAL A 41 -9.98 -9.08 -4.96
C VAL A 41 -9.44 -9.51 -3.59
N SER A 42 -8.35 -10.28 -3.53
CA SER A 42 -7.70 -10.64 -2.27
C SER A 42 -6.97 -9.48 -1.59
N ALA A 43 -6.76 -8.36 -2.29
CA ALA A 43 -6.20 -7.15 -1.69
C ALA A 43 -7.25 -6.35 -0.94
N LEU A 44 -8.52 -6.46 -1.35
CA LEU A 44 -9.61 -5.66 -0.81
C LEU A 44 -10.16 -6.32 0.47
N PRO A 45 -10.59 -5.52 1.47
CA PRO A 45 -11.32 -6.07 2.59
C PRO A 45 -12.56 -6.79 2.07
N VAL A 46 -12.86 -7.96 2.66
CA VAL A 46 -14.14 -8.63 2.44
C VAL A 46 -15.23 -7.61 2.77
N ALA A 47 -16.17 -7.41 1.85
CA ALA A 47 -17.23 -6.44 2.05
C ALA A 47 -18.11 -6.88 3.22
N ASP A 48 -17.78 -6.42 4.44
CA ASP A 48 -18.79 -6.32 5.49
C ASP A 48 -19.86 -5.39 4.95
N SER A 49 -21.08 -5.93 4.88
CA SER A 49 -22.27 -5.58 4.08
C SER A 49 -22.73 -4.10 3.99
N THR A 50 -21.99 -3.14 4.52
CA THR A 50 -22.36 -1.72 4.57
C THR A 50 -21.55 -0.81 3.67
N LEU A 51 -20.37 -1.23 3.17
CA LEU A 51 -19.53 -0.44 2.27
C LEU A 51 -19.03 -1.28 1.09
N VAL A 52 -19.78 -1.28 -0.02
CA VAL A 52 -19.33 -1.88 -1.28
C VAL A 52 -18.28 -0.95 -1.89
N THR A 53 -17.01 -1.24 -1.64
CA THR A 53 -15.93 -0.54 -2.35
C THR A 53 -16.00 -0.91 -3.84
N PRO A 54 -16.17 0.06 -4.75
CA PRO A 54 -16.30 -0.24 -6.17
C PRO A 54 -15.00 -0.87 -6.68
N LEU A 55 -15.14 -2.03 -7.35
CA LEU A 55 -14.00 -2.74 -7.90
C LEU A 55 -13.22 -1.87 -8.89
N PRO A 56 -11.87 -1.92 -8.88
CA PRO A 56 -11.05 -1.21 -9.85
C PRO A 56 -11.43 -1.52 -11.30
N ASP A 57 -11.10 -0.61 -12.23
CA ASP A 57 -11.22 -0.87 -13.66
C ASP A 57 -10.46 -2.16 -14.04
N LEU A 58 -10.94 -2.89 -15.05
CA LEU A 58 -10.48 -4.22 -15.42
C LEU A 58 -8.94 -4.38 -15.49
N ASP A 59 -8.27 -3.34 -15.97
CA ASP A 59 -6.83 -3.33 -16.17
C ASP A 59 -6.03 -2.70 -15.03
N ASN A 60 -6.69 -2.07 -14.06
CA ASN A 60 -6.01 -1.41 -12.97
C ASN A 60 -5.43 -2.42 -11.96
N ARG A 61 -4.17 -2.23 -11.59
CA ARG A 61 -3.43 -3.11 -10.66
C ARG A 61 -3.06 -2.44 -9.34
N ALA A 62 -3.49 -1.19 -9.13
CA ALA A 62 -3.09 -0.39 -7.98
C ALA A 62 -3.33 -1.09 -6.62
N PRO A 63 -4.53 -1.63 -6.30
CA PRO A 63 -4.72 -2.28 -5.01
C PRO A 63 -3.90 -3.56 -4.85
N SER A 64 -3.69 -4.32 -5.93
CA SER A 64 -2.81 -5.49 -5.88
C SER A 64 -1.37 -5.13 -5.59
N LEU A 65 -0.87 -4.04 -6.18
CA LEU A 65 0.49 -3.56 -5.94
C LEU A 65 0.65 -3.10 -4.49
N VAL A 66 -0.25 -2.26 -3.99
CA VAL A 66 -0.25 -1.80 -2.60
C VAL A 66 -0.26 -2.98 -1.64
N ALA A 67 -1.19 -3.92 -1.83
CA ALA A 67 -1.33 -5.08 -0.95
C ALA A 67 -0.11 -5.99 -0.99
N TRP A 68 0.47 -6.20 -2.18
CA TRP A 68 1.65 -7.03 -2.33
C TRP A 68 2.84 -6.42 -1.59
N VAL A 69 3.15 -5.13 -1.83
CA VAL A 69 4.27 -4.46 -1.16
C VAL A 69 4.03 -4.40 0.35
N ALA A 70 2.81 -4.06 0.77
CA ALA A 70 2.47 -4.00 2.18
C ALA A 70 2.69 -5.34 2.90
N ARG A 71 2.33 -6.47 2.29
CA ARG A 71 2.61 -7.80 2.86
C ARG A 71 4.10 -8.11 2.94
N GLN A 72 4.90 -7.65 1.98
CA GLN A 72 6.35 -7.87 2.04
C GLN A 72 7.00 -7.08 3.19
N LEU A 73 6.49 -5.91 3.49
CA LEU A 73 7.08 -4.97 4.46
C LEU A 73 6.42 -4.99 5.84
N ASP A 74 5.37 -5.80 6.03
CA ASP A 74 4.50 -5.68 7.20
C ASP A 74 5.26 -5.77 8.52
N GLY A 75 6.07 -6.83 8.67
CA GLY A 75 6.88 -7.03 9.87
C GLY A 75 7.94 -5.95 10.10
N ASP A 76 8.49 -5.38 9.03
CA ASP A 76 9.54 -4.36 9.13
C ASP A 76 8.96 -3.00 9.52
N VAL A 77 7.85 -2.59 8.91
CA VAL A 77 7.15 -1.36 9.31
C VAL A 77 6.63 -1.47 10.74
N TRP A 78 6.15 -2.64 11.16
CA TRP A 78 5.79 -2.86 12.56
C TRP A 78 6.97 -2.67 13.50
N ARG A 79 8.14 -3.23 13.16
CA ARG A 79 9.34 -3.09 13.97
C ARG A 79 9.76 -1.63 14.13
N LEU A 80 9.66 -0.84 13.06
CA LEU A 80 9.95 0.60 13.10
C LEU A 80 8.96 1.35 14.00
N LEU A 81 7.66 1.07 13.89
CA LEU A 81 6.65 1.74 14.71
C LEU A 81 6.64 1.29 16.17
N LEU A 82 7.02 0.04 16.46
CA LEU A 82 7.21 -0.45 17.84
C LEU A 82 8.31 0.35 18.55
N HIS A 83 9.39 0.70 17.85
CA HIS A 83 10.43 1.55 18.42
C HIS A 83 9.95 2.98 18.74
N GLU A 84 8.95 3.49 18.01
CA GLU A 84 8.28 4.76 18.37
C GLU A 84 7.34 4.57 19.58
N LEU A 85 6.60 3.45 19.62
CA LEU A 85 5.66 3.11 20.69
C LEU A 85 6.31 3.13 22.07
N ASP A 86 7.52 2.58 22.21
CA ASP A 86 8.25 2.54 23.48
C ASP A 86 8.50 3.94 24.08
N THR A 87 8.49 4.98 23.24
CA THR A 87 8.72 6.37 23.66
C THR A 87 7.44 7.16 23.91
N GLU A 88 6.33 6.82 23.26
CA GLU A 88 5.09 7.61 23.26
C GLU A 88 3.91 6.92 23.98
N GLY A 89 3.96 5.59 24.10
CA GLY A 89 2.80 4.77 24.46
C GLY A 89 1.71 4.76 23.38
N GLY A 90 0.68 3.92 23.55
CA GLY A 90 -0.45 3.84 22.63
C GLY A 90 -0.71 2.45 22.06
N GLU A 91 -1.34 2.42 20.89
CA GLU A 91 -1.75 1.21 20.18
C GLU A 91 -1.31 1.25 18.72
N LEU A 92 -0.91 0.09 18.21
CA LEU A 92 -0.51 -0.11 16.82
C LEU A 92 -1.67 -0.67 16.01
N ILE A 93 -2.07 0.04 14.95
CA ILE A 93 -3.23 -0.30 14.11
C ILE A 93 -2.82 -0.34 12.64
N ALA A 94 -3.23 -1.39 11.92
CA ALA A 94 -3.11 -1.47 10.47
C ALA A 94 -4.47 -1.29 9.81
N ASP A 95 -4.58 -0.26 8.95
CA ASP A 95 -5.72 -0.11 8.07
C ASP A 95 -5.60 -1.12 6.91
N PRO A 96 -6.71 -1.74 6.46
CA PRO A 96 -6.70 -2.54 5.25
C PRO A 96 -6.44 -1.67 4.02
N VAL A 97 -6.31 -2.30 2.85
CA VAL A 97 -6.26 -1.57 1.58
C VAL A 97 -7.60 -0.91 1.34
N VAL A 98 -7.62 0.43 1.30
CA VAL A 98 -8.83 1.23 1.12
C VAL A 98 -8.71 2.14 -0.08
N LEU A 99 -9.85 2.44 -0.70
CA LEU A 99 -9.94 3.46 -1.72
C LEU A 99 -9.90 4.84 -1.06
N VAL A 100 -9.02 5.70 -1.54
CA VAL A 100 -8.87 7.09 -1.12
C VAL A 100 -8.85 8.02 -2.34
N PHE A 101 -8.94 9.32 -2.08
CA PHE A 101 -8.90 10.36 -3.10
C PHE A 101 -7.80 11.36 -2.75
N THR A 102 -6.83 11.53 -3.66
CA THR A 102 -5.63 12.34 -3.45
C THR A 102 -5.57 13.55 -4.37
N GLY A 103 -4.86 14.59 -3.93
CA GLY A 103 -4.69 15.84 -4.68
C GLY A 103 -5.95 16.68 -4.84
N VAL A 104 -5.80 17.83 -5.48
CA VAL A 104 -6.89 18.78 -5.78
C VAL A 104 -7.90 18.15 -6.75
N ASP A 105 -7.41 17.37 -7.71
CA ASP A 105 -8.25 16.69 -8.71
C ASP A 105 -8.96 15.45 -8.17
N ARG A 106 -8.80 15.13 -6.88
CA ARG A 106 -9.44 13.98 -6.22
C ARG A 106 -9.20 12.69 -7.00
N LEU A 107 -7.95 12.45 -7.39
CA LEU A 107 -7.56 11.25 -8.11
C LEU A 107 -7.79 10.02 -7.24
N ARG A 108 -8.36 8.97 -7.82
CA ARG A 108 -8.58 7.70 -7.13
C ARG A 108 -7.25 7.04 -6.86
N ALA A 109 -7.02 6.64 -5.62
CA ALA A 109 -5.84 5.90 -5.21
C ALA A 109 -6.21 4.82 -4.22
N TRP A 110 -5.36 3.81 -4.11
CA TRP A 110 -5.50 2.74 -3.14
C TRP A 110 -4.40 2.91 -2.09
N GLU A 111 -4.77 2.87 -0.82
CA GLU A 111 -3.85 3.12 0.28
C GLU A 111 -3.96 2.01 1.34
N ARG A 112 -2.81 1.59 1.86
CA ARG A 112 -2.70 0.74 3.05
C ARG A 112 -1.82 1.46 4.05
N ALA A 113 -2.22 1.49 5.33
CA ALA A 113 -1.49 2.26 6.34
C ALA A 113 -1.28 1.53 7.65
N TRP A 114 -0.16 1.82 8.32
CA TRP A 114 0.11 1.48 9.71
C TRP A 114 0.06 2.76 10.54
N LYS A 115 -0.44 2.68 11.76
CA LYS A 115 -0.59 3.82 12.66
C LYS A 115 -0.08 3.47 14.05
N LEU A 116 0.55 4.45 14.68
CA LEU A 116 0.64 4.53 16.13
C LEU A 116 -0.43 5.52 16.60
N VAL A 117 -1.37 5.04 17.41
CA VAL A 117 -2.48 5.83 17.94
C VAL A 117 -2.29 5.99 19.44
N THR A 118 -2.31 7.22 19.91
CA THR A 118 -2.20 7.58 21.32
C THR A 118 -3.54 8.16 21.80
N HIS A 119 -3.62 8.54 23.08
CA HIS A 119 -4.80 9.21 23.63
C HIS A 119 -5.13 10.56 22.95
N THR A 120 -4.18 11.17 22.22
CA THR A 120 -4.40 12.43 21.47
C THR A 120 -4.73 12.19 19.99
N GLY A 121 -4.78 10.93 19.53
CA GLY A 121 -5.08 10.57 18.15
C GLY A 121 -3.90 9.87 17.44
N VAL A 122 -3.84 9.99 16.11
CA VAL A 122 -2.79 9.34 15.32
C VAL A 122 -1.47 10.11 15.49
N SER A 123 -0.51 9.52 16.21
CA SER A 123 0.80 10.14 16.47
C SER A 123 1.82 9.85 15.36
N ARG A 124 1.76 8.64 14.77
CA ARG A 124 2.52 8.29 13.57
C ARG A 124 1.63 7.60 12.57
N ARG A 125 1.84 7.87 11.29
CA ARG A 125 1.18 7.17 10.19
C ARG A 125 2.20 6.87 9.10
N VAL A 126 2.35 5.61 8.75
CA VAL A 126 3.07 5.17 7.55
C VAL A 126 2.02 4.67 6.56
N SER A 127 2.03 5.14 5.32
CA SER A 127 1.14 4.59 4.30
C SER A 127 1.82 4.35 2.97
N LEU A 128 1.35 3.32 2.28
CA LEU A 128 1.69 2.98 0.91
C LEU A 128 0.48 3.29 0.06
N MET A 129 0.68 4.05 -1.01
CA MET A 129 -0.39 4.52 -1.90
C MET A 129 -0.01 4.28 -3.36
N VAL A 130 -0.97 3.83 -4.17
CA VAL A 130 -0.83 3.77 -5.63
C VAL A 130 -2.05 4.44 -6.25
N GLU A 131 -1.81 5.41 -7.13
CA GLU A 131 -2.86 6.12 -7.86
C GLU A 131 -3.37 5.27 -9.03
N GLU A 132 -4.69 5.27 -9.30
CA GLU A 132 -5.24 4.48 -10.40
C GLU A 132 -4.74 4.95 -11.78
N ALA A 133 -4.39 6.24 -11.90
CA ALA A 133 -3.83 6.83 -13.12
C ALA A 133 -2.37 6.44 -13.38
N HIS A 134 -1.65 6.01 -12.33
CA HIS A 134 -0.23 5.64 -12.34
C HIS A 134 -0.07 4.33 -11.56
N ASP A 135 -0.70 3.26 -12.04
CA ASP A 135 -0.80 1.99 -11.32
C ASP A 135 0.50 1.15 -11.33
N ASP A 136 1.59 1.76 -11.78
CA ASP A 136 2.96 1.28 -11.79
C ASP A 136 3.92 2.06 -10.87
N GLU A 137 3.41 3.05 -10.12
CA GLU A 137 4.19 3.83 -9.17
C GLU A 137 3.64 3.74 -7.73
N LEU A 138 4.51 3.39 -6.79
CA LEU A 138 4.21 3.37 -5.36
C LEU A 138 4.67 4.67 -4.71
N ALA A 139 3.73 5.41 -4.11
CA ALA A 139 4.03 6.49 -3.18
C ALA A 139 4.14 5.96 -1.74
N VAL A 140 5.22 6.34 -1.07
CA VAL A 140 5.48 6.07 0.35
C VAL A 140 5.23 7.35 1.12
N LYS A 141 4.42 7.28 2.19
CA LYS A 141 4.03 8.44 2.99
C LYS A 141 4.31 8.21 4.46
N VAL A 142 4.77 9.28 5.12
CA VAL A 142 4.86 9.39 6.58
C VAL A 142 4.10 10.65 7.01
N GLY A 143 3.09 10.47 7.86
CA GLY A 143 2.08 11.49 8.14
C GLY A 143 1.33 11.87 6.86
N ALA A 144 1.36 13.17 6.53
CA ALA A 144 0.81 13.70 5.28
C ALA A 144 1.85 13.79 4.14
N ASN A 145 3.13 13.56 4.43
CA ASN A 145 4.22 13.83 3.51
C ASN A 145 4.53 12.61 2.64
N VAL A 146 4.68 12.81 1.33
CA VAL A 146 5.27 11.81 0.44
C VAL A 146 6.78 11.82 0.64
N VAL A 147 7.33 10.71 1.12
CA VAL A 147 8.76 10.54 1.43
C VAL A 147 9.50 9.74 0.37
N GLY A 148 8.77 9.14 -0.57
CA GLY A 148 9.33 8.47 -1.73
C GLY A 148 8.27 8.14 -2.78
N ARG A 149 8.70 8.06 -4.04
CA ARG A 149 7.95 7.51 -5.16
C ARG A 149 8.83 6.51 -5.89
N LEU A 150 8.35 5.28 -6.05
CA LEU A 150 9.16 4.15 -6.49
C LEU A 150 8.36 3.28 -7.46
N SER A 151 8.91 3.03 -8.64
CA SER A 151 8.36 2.05 -9.59
C SER A 151 9.00 0.68 -9.40
N PRO A 152 8.22 -0.41 -9.27
CA PRO A 152 8.78 -1.74 -9.19
C PRO A 152 9.43 -2.17 -10.52
N PRO A 153 10.68 -2.67 -10.51
CA PRO A 153 11.43 -2.99 -11.73
C PRO A 153 10.72 -4.04 -12.60
N TRP A 154 10.11 -5.06 -12.00
CA TRP A 154 9.36 -6.10 -12.75
C TRP A 154 8.07 -5.60 -13.43
N ILE A 155 7.62 -4.36 -13.16
CA ILE A 155 6.53 -3.71 -13.90
C ILE A 155 7.09 -2.90 -15.07
N THR A 156 8.20 -2.20 -14.86
CA THR A 156 8.86 -1.40 -15.89
C THR A 156 9.58 -2.25 -16.93
N GLU A 157 10.25 -3.32 -16.51
CA GLU A 157 11.14 -4.15 -17.33
C GLU A 157 10.40 -5.26 -18.09
N ARG A 158 9.25 -5.75 -17.58
CA ARG A 158 8.35 -6.67 -18.32
C ARG A 158 7.73 -6.07 -19.58
N ARG A 159 8.02 -4.81 -19.90
CA ARG A 159 7.73 -4.24 -21.23
C ARG A 159 8.64 -4.85 -22.30
N GLY A 160 9.79 -5.44 -21.94
CA GLY A 160 10.58 -6.34 -22.77
C GLY A 160 10.09 -7.78 -22.64
N SER A 161 9.89 -8.48 -23.75
CA SER A 161 9.29 -9.84 -23.77
C SER A 161 10.24 -10.96 -23.33
N GLU A 162 11.39 -10.64 -22.73
CA GLU A 162 12.38 -11.65 -22.34
C GLU A 162 12.10 -12.18 -20.93
N PRO A 163 12.14 -13.50 -20.72
CA PRO A 163 12.06 -14.09 -19.39
C PRO A 163 13.24 -13.62 -18.52
N VAL A 164 12.93 -12.96 -17.40
CA VAL A 164 13.93 -12.63 -16.37
C VAL A 164 14.24 -13.90 -15.57
N ASP A 165 15.53 -14.14 -15.32
CA ASP A 165 16.01 -15.22 -14.47
C ASP A 165 15.40 -15.14 -13.05
N PRO A 166 14.94 -16.26 -12.43
CA PRO A 166 14.27 -16.23 -11.13
C PRO A 166 15.10 -15.66 -9.97
N ASP A 167 16.42 -15.87 -9.97
CA ASP A 167 17.30 -15.31 -8.94
C ASP A 167 17.50 -13.80 -9.11
N THR A 168 17.43 -13.33 -10.35
CA THR A 168 17.46 -11.91 -10.69
C THR A 168 16.15 -11.22 -10.27
N ASP A 169 14.98 -11.76 -10.65
CA ASP A 169 13.67 -11.22 -10.24
C ASP A 169 13.53 -11.20 -8.71
N ARG A 170 14.04 -12.23 -8.00
CA ARG A 170 14.06 -12.24 -6.54
C ARG A 170 14.91 -11.11 -5.96
N ARG A 171 16.15 -10.94 -6.44
CA ARG A 171 17.07 -9.88 -5.98
C ARG A 171 16.52 -8.49 -6.25
N GLU A 172 15.90 -8.27 -7.40
CA GLU A 172 15.27 -6.99 -7.75
C GLU A 172 14.07 -6.67 -6.86
N ARG A 173 13.27 -7.69 -6.50
CA ARG A 173 12.17 -7.55 -5.53
C ARG A 173 12.69 -7.17 -4.14
N GLU A 174 13.70 -7.87 -3.65
CA GLU A 174 14.33 -7.57 -2.36
C GLU A 174 14.92 -6.15 -2.34
N ALA A 175 15.65 -5.77 -3.39
CA ALA A 175 16.22 -4.42 -3.51
C ALA A 175 15.14 -3.33 -3.61
N PHE A 176 14.02 -3.59 -4.30
CA PHE A 176 12.89 -2.68 -4.30
C PHE A 176 12.28 -2.53 -2.90
N ASN A 177 12.01 -3.63 -2.21
CA ASN A 177 11.46 -3.62 -0.86
C ASN A 177 12.36 -2.85 0.12
N GLN A 178 13.68 -3.06 0.04
CA GLN A 178 14.63 -2.32 0.87
C GLN A 178 14.56 -0.80 0.62
N ARG A 179 14.50 -0.36 -0.66
CA ARG A 179 14.38 1.07 -0.97
C ARG A 179 13.08 1.69 -0.44
N VAL A 180 11.98 0.93 -0.42
CA VAL A 180 10.72 1.37 0.19
C VAL A 180 10.91 1.54 1.70
N LEU A 181 11.51 0.56 2.37
CA LEU A 181 11.76 0.60 3.81
C LEU A 181 12.68 1.77 4.20
N ASP A 182 13.77 1.98 3.45
CA ASP A 182 14.69 3.10 3.69
C ASP A 182 13.96 4.46 3.57
N ALA A 183 12.96 4.57 2.67
CA ALA A 183 12.15 5.77 2.54
C ALA A 183 11.24 5.98 3.75
N VAL A 184 10.67 4.91 4.31
CA VAL A 184 9.89 4.96 5.55
C VAL A 184 10.77 5.41 6.72
N GLU A 185 11.94 4.80 6.90
CA GLU A 185 12.88 5.13 7.99
C GLU A 185 13.30 6.60 7.95
N ARG A 186 13.74 7.09 6.78
CA ARG A 186 14.07 8.52 6.60
C ARG A 186 12.88 9.43 6.88
N GLY A 187 11.68 9.00 6.49
CA GLY A 187 10.44 9.74 6.75
C GLY A 187 10.13 9.88 8.23
N LEU A 188 10.21 8.77 8.97
CA LEU A 188 9.97 8.73 10.42
C LEU A 188 11.02 9.56 11.18
N LEU A 189 12.30 9.44 10.82
CA LEU A 189 13.37 10.25 11.41
C LEU A 189 13.11 11.75 11.23
N ARG A 190 12.75 12.17 10.01
CA ARG A 190 12.45 13.57 9.71
C ARG A 190 11.23 14.08 10.50
N GLU A 191 10.18 13.27 10.63
CA GLU A 191 9.00 13.63 11.42
C GLU A 191 9.36 13.83 12.89
N ARG A 192 10.19 12.93 13.45
CA ARG A 192 10.70 13.03 14.83
C ARG A 192 11.51 14.32 15.05
N GLU A 193 12.42 14.66 14.14
CA GLU A 193 13.21 15.91 14.20
C GLU A 193 12.31 17.15 14.20
N LEU A 194 11.30 17.19 13.33
CA LEU A 194 10.35 18.31 13.25
C LEU A 194 9.51 18.44 14.53
N GLN A 195 9.08 17.33 15.13
CA GLN A 195 8.34 17.35 16.38
C GLN A 195 9.20 17.86 17.54
N LEU A 196 10.46 17.42 17.64
CA LEU A 196 11.40 17.90 18.66
C LEU A 196 11.65 19.40 18.51
N ALA A 197 11.90 19.88 17.29
CA ALA A 197 12.08 21.29 17.01
C ALA A 197 10.84 22.13 17.37
N SER A 198 9.63 21.61 17.11
CA SER A 198 8.38 22.27 17.50
C SER A 198 8.20 22.37 19.01
N ARG A 199 8.57 21.32 19.75
CA ARG A 199 8.50 21.30 21.23
C ARG A 199 9.46 22.31 21.86
N LEU A 200 10.69 22.40 21.36
CA LEU A 200 11.69 23.36 21.83
C LEU A 200 11.21 24.82 21.64
N ARG A 201 10.67 25.15 20.46
CA ARG A 201 10.13 26.50 20.20
C ARG A 201 8.96 26.88 21.10
N MET A 202 8.12 25.90 21.45
CA MET A 202 7.01 26.12 22.38
C MET A 202 7.48 26.27 23.84
N GLY A 203 8.55 25.58 24.23
CA GLY A 203 9.19 25.74 25.55
C GLY A 203 9.79 27.12 25.75
N ASP A 204 10.57 27.60 24.79
CA ASP A 204 11.20 28.94 24.83
C ASP A 204 10.16 30.08 24.87
N SER A 205 8.98 29.87 24.27
CA SER A 205 7.89 30.85 24.28
C SER A 205 7.15 30.93 25.63
N ALA A 206 7.25 29.89 26.46
CA ALA A 206 6.62 29.86 27.79
C ALA A 206 7.51 30.49 28.87
N GLU A 207 8.84 30.43 28.72
CA GLU A 207 9.80 31.06 29.64
C GLU A 207 9.99 32.58 29.39
N GLY A 208 9.67 33.08 28.19
CA GLY A 208 9.75 34.51 27.87
C GLY A 208 8.55 35.37 28.30
N ALA A 209 7.55 34.78 28.95
CA ALA A 209 6.32 35.45 29.38
C ALA A 209 6.17 35.58 30.91
N ALA A 210 7.24 35.30 31.66
CA ALA A 210 7.30 35.41 33.12
C ALA A 210 8.05 36.66 33.59
#